data_AF-A0A101XAA9-F1
#
_entry.id   AF-A0A101XAA9-F1
#
_cell.length_a   1.000
_cell.length_b   1.000
_cell.length_c   1.000
_cell.angle_alpha   90.00
_cell.angle_beta   90.00
_cell.angle_gamma   90.00
#
_symmetry.space_group_name_H-M   'P 1'
#
loop_
_entity.id
_entity.type
_entity.pdbx_description
1 polymer ?
#
loop_
_entity_poly.entity_id
_entity_poly.type
_entity_poly.pdbx_seq_one_letter_code
_entity_poly.pdbx_strand_id
1 'polypeptide(L)'
;MKRWCNNIGVDFRSIKKIEVKPYVKFGGKTVILPNGGFMLRINELLLKDRDVVRAVVIHELVHMRLKSRWHNDKFYSMLFTYIDEEEYWRLYERMNEIVADHLIQRLRQQRRR
;
A
#
# COMPACT_ATOMS: atom_id res chain seq x y z
N MET A 1 -7.23 1.23 -10.30
CA MET A 1 -7.28 2.27 -9.24
C MET A 1 -8.62 2.99 -9.17
N LYS A 2 -9.11 3.68 -10.22
CA LYS A 2 -10.40 4.41 -10.22
C LYS A 2 -11.59 3.61 -9.65
N ARG A 3 -11.72 2.34 -10.03
CA ARG A 3 -12.74 1.42 -9.48
C ARG A 3 -12.71 1.34 -7.95
N TRP A 4 -11.53 1.14 -7.36
CA TRP A 4 -11.38 1.05 -5.91
C TRP A 4 -11.64 2.38 -5.22
N CYS A 5 -11.25 3.51 -5.82
CA CYS A 5 -11.59 4.83 -5.29
C CYS A 5 -13.11 5.02 -5.21
N ASN A 6 -13.85 4.63 -6.25
CA ASN A 6 -15.31 4.68 -6.25
C ASN A 6 -15.91 3.76 -5.16
N ASN A 7 -15.45 2.50 -5.09
CA ASN A 7 -15.95 1.54 -4.11
C ASN A 7 -15.74 2.01 -2.66
N ILE A 8 -14.57 2.59 -2.36
CA ILE A 8 -14.19 3.01 -1.00
C ILE A 8 -14.72 4.41 -0.65
N GLY A 9 -15.20 5.16 -1.63
CA GLY A 9 -15.67 6.54 -1.45
C GLY A 9 -14.53 7.57 -1.34
N VAL A 10 -13.44 7.35 -2.06
CA VAL A 10 -12.34 8.31 -2.22
C VAL A 10 -12.52 9.03 -3.56
N ASP A 11 -12.62 10.36 -3.57
CA ASP A 11 -12.60 11.11 -4.84
C ASP A 11 -11.24 10.91 -5.52
N PHE A 12 -11.21 10.25 -6.67
CA PHE A 12 -9.96 10.02 -7.42
C PHE A 12 -9.22 11.33 -7.74
N ARG A 13 -9.93 12.45 -7.90
CA ARG A 13 -9.33 13.78 -8.15
C ARG A 13 -8.60 14.34 -6.93
N SER A 14 -8.85 13.80 -5.74
CA SER A 14 -8.09 14.13 -4.53
C SER A 14 -6.68 13.51 -4.56
N ILE A 15 -6.46 12.44 -5.34
CA ILE A 15 -5.13 11.84 -5.53
C ILE A 15 -4.37 12.66 -6.57
N LYS A 16 -3.48 13.52 -6.12
CA LYS A 16 -2.74 14.46 -6.97
C LYS A 16 -1.48 13.85 -7.58
N LYS A 17 -0.94 12.79 -6.96
CA LYS A 17 0.30 12.16 -7.40
C LYS A 17 0.31 10.68 -7.04
N ILE A 18 0.84 9.86 -7.96
CA ILE A 18 1.19 8.47 -7.71
C ILE A 18 2.68 8.34 -8.00
N GLU A 19 3.45 7.90 -7.00
CA GLU A 19 4.88 7.66 -7.16
C GLU A 19 5.17 6.18 -6.98
N VAL A 20 5.90 5.61 -7.93
CA VAL A 20 6.58 4.33 -7.75
C VAL A 20 8.00 4.66 -7.28
N LYS A 21 8.42 4.07 -6.17
CA LYS A 21 9.79 4.26 -5.67
C LYS A 21 10.42 2.91 -5.31
N PRO A 22 11.69 2.70 -5.67
CA PRO A 22 12.49 1.67 -5.03
C PRO A 22 12.69 2.08 -3.57
N TYR A 23 12.56 1.12 -2.66
CA TYR A 23 12.92 1.21 -1.24
C TYR A 23 11.99 1.99 -0.31
N VAL A 24 11.20 1.28 0.52
CA VAL A 24 11.11 1.45 2.01
C VAL A 24 10.52 0.18 2.65
N LYS A 25 10.61 0.00 3.98
CA LYS A 25 10.04 -1.12 4.81
C LYS A 25 8.54 -1.40 4.62
N PHE A 26 7.85 -0.67 3.76
CA PHE A 26 6.40 -0.69 3.61
C PHE A 26 6.03 -0.91 2.14
N GLY A 27 4.88 -1.57 1.91
CA GLY A 27 4.39 -1.83 0.56
C GLY A 27 3.74 -0.62 -0.11
N GLY A 28 3.12 0.25 0.67
CA GLY A 28 2.52 1.50 0.22
C GLY A 28 2.67 2.60 1.27
N LYS A 29 2.37 3.83 0.87
CA LYS A 29 2.21 4.95 1.78
C LYS A 29 1.32 6.04 1.21
N THR A 30 0.36 6.47 2.01
CA THR A 30 -0.44 7.67 1.78
C THR A 30 0.24 8.88 2.43
N VAL A 31 0.38 9.96 1.66
CA VAL A 31 0.84 11.26 2.15
C VAL A 31 -0.26 12.29 1.91
N ILE A 32 -0.66 12.98 2.97
CA ILE A 32 -1.56 14.13 2.89
C ILE A 32 -0.74 15.35 2.47
N LEU A 33 -1.12 16.00 1.38
CA LEU A 33 -0.45 17.17 0.84
C LEU A 33 -0.99 18.46 1.49
N PRO A 34 -0.20 19.55 1.52
CA PRO A 34 -0.64 20.84 2.10
C PRO A 34 -1.93 21.40 1.49
N ASN A 35 -2.22 21.08 0.23
CA ASN A 35 -3.44 21.50 -0.48
C ASN A 35 -4.65 20.59 -0.21
N GLY A 36 -4.58 19.69 0.77
CA GLY A 36 -5.64 18.74 1.11
C GLY A 36 -5.78 17.56 0.15
N GLY A 37 -4.94 17.46 -0.88
CA GLY A 37 -4.85 16.30 -1.75
C GLY A 37 -4.03 15.16 -1.15
N PHE A 38 -4.00 14.02 -1.82
CA PHE A 38 -3.22 12.85 -1.44
C PHE A 38 -2.15 12.54 -2.48
N MET A 39 -1.04 12.00 -2.02
CA MET A 39 -0.06 11.31 -2.83
C MET A 39 0.01 9.85 -2.39
N LEU A 40 -0.17 8.93 -3.35
CA LEU A 40 0.06 7.51 -3.13
C LEU A 40 1.48 7.15 -3.53
N ARG A 41 2.21 6.50 -2.64
CA ARG A 41 3.49 5.85 -2.95
C ARG A 41 3.30 4.34 -2.95
N ILE A 42 3.81 3.67 -3.98
CA ILE A 42 3.83 2.21 -4.09
C ILE A 42 5.27 1.76 -4.19
N ASN A 43 5.61 0.70 -3.45
CA ASN A 43 6.92 0.07 -3.52
C ASN A 43 7.07 -0.67 -4.85
N GLU A 44 8.10 -0.32 -5.62
CA GLU A 44 8.37 -0.89 -6.94
C GLU A 44 8.52 -2.42 -6.93
N LEU A 45 9.03 -2.99 -5.83
CA LEU A 45 9.22 -4.43 -5.67
C LEU A 45 7.92 -5.22 -5.82
N LEU A 46 6.80 -4.59 -5.47
CA LEU A 46 5.50 -5.25 -5.47
C LEU A 46 4.85 -5.27 -6.85
N LEU A 47 5.31 -4.47 -7.81
CA LEU A 47 4.63 -4.28 -9.10
C LEU A 47 4.47 -5.55 -9.94
N LYS A 48 5.27 -6.59 -9.67
CA LYS A 48 5.18 -7.89 -10.33
C LYS A 48 4.08 -8.78 -9.75
N ASP A 49 3.60 -8.49 -8.54
CA ASP A 49 2.56 -9.24 -7.85
C ASP A 49 1.28 -8.39 -7.78
N ARG A 50 0.36 -8.67 -8.72
CA ARG A 50 -0.87 -7.86 -8.87
C ARG A 50 -1.77 -7.93 -7.64
N ASP A 51 -1.82 -9.07 -6.96
CA ASP A 51 -2.69 -9.27 -5.81
C ASP A 51 -2.16 -8.52 -4.60
N VAL A 52 -0.84 -8.55 -4.39
CA VAL A 52 -0.19 -7.73 -3.36
C VAL A 52 -0.39 -6.24 -3.64
N VAL A 53 -0.19 -5.78 -4.89
CA VAL A 53 -0.46 -4.37 -5.26
C VAL A 53 -1.91 -4.00 -5.02
N ARG A 54 -2.86 -4.90 -5.33
CA ARG A 54 -4.28 -4.66 -5.07
C ARG A 54 -4.54 -4.47 -3.58
N ALA A 55 -4.03 -5.36 -2.73
CA ALA A 55 -4.19 -5.26 -1.28
C ALA A 55 -3.60 -3.96 -0.73
N VAL A 56 -2.40 -3.58 -1.18
CA VAL A 56 -1.75 -2.31 -0.81
C VAL A 56 -2.59 -1.11 -1.26
N VAL A 57 -3.11 -1.10 -2.49
CA VAL A 57 -3.93 0.02 -2.97
C VAL A 57 -5.22 0.15 -2.15
N ILE A 58 -5.89 -0.96 -1.82
CA ILE A 58 -7.08 -0.93 -0.96
C ILE A 58 -6.72 -0.36 0.42
N HIS A 59 -5.65 -0.87 1.05
CA HIS A 59 -5.15 -0.40 2.34
C HIS A 59 -4.93 1.13 2.38
N GLU A 60 -4.22 1.66 1.37
CA GLU A 60 -3.93 3.08 1.28
C GLU A 60 -5.17 3.93 1.02
N LEU A 61 -6.13 3.43 0.23
CA LEU A 61 -7.40 4.12 0.01
C LEU A 61 -8.25 4.18 1.29
N VAL A 62 -8.19 3.17 2.17
CA VAL A 62 -8.84 3.23 3.50
C VAL A 62 -8.22 4.33 4.36
N HIS A 63 -6.88 4.48 4.35
CA HIS A 63 -6.22 5.60 5.01
C HIS A 63 -6.71 6.96 4.49
N MET A 64 -6.82 7.12 3.17
CA MET A 64 -7.34 8.33 2.55
C MET A 64 -8.79 8.60 2.96
N ARG A 65 -9.64 7.56 2.96
CA ARG A 65 -11.07 7.67 3.31
C ARG A 65 -11.28 8.10 4.76
N LEU A 66 -10.49 7.53 5.67
CA LEU A 66 -10.56 7.83 7.10
C LEU A 66 -9.77 9.08 7.50
N LYS A 67 -8.93 9.61 6.60
CA LYS A 67 -7.96 10.70 6.89
C LYS A 67 -7.14 10.42 8.15
N SER A 68 -6.79 9.16 8.36
CA SER A 68 -6.11 8.67 9.56
C SER A 68 -4.91 7.81 9.16
N ARG A 69 -3.84 7.89 9.96
CA ARG A 69 -2.64 7.06 9.81
C ARG A 69 -2.66 5.77 10.65
N TRP A 70 -3.70 5.58 11.45
CA TRP A 70 -3.76 4.53 12.47
C TRP A 70 -4.56 3.32 12.00
N HIS A 71 -4.07 2.13 12.33
CA HIS A 71 -4.75 0.85 12.11
C HIS A 71 -5.54 0.44 13.36
N ASN A 72 -6.63 1.17 13.64
CA ASN A 72 -7.55 0.84 14.74
C ASN A 72 -8.73 -0.01 14.24
N ASP A 73 -9.65 -0.38 15.13
CA ASP A 73 -10.82 -1.19 14.79
C ASP A 73 -11.65 -0.59 13.65
N LYS A 74 -11.77 0.75 13.61
CA LYS A 74 -12.46 1.47 12.52
C LYS A 74 -11.76 1.29 11.17
N PHE A 75 -10.43 1.23 11.16
CA PHE A 75 -9.65 0.96 9.96
C PHE A 75 -9.88 -0.47 9.48
N TYR A 76 -9.71 -1.47 10.34
CA TYR A 76 -9.87 -2.88 9.96
C TYR A 76 -11.31 -3.22 9.59
N SER A 77 -12.30 -2.73 10.35
CA SER A 77 -13.71 -2.90 10.02
C SER A 77 -14.05 -2.34 8.64
N MET A 78 -13.42 -1.23 8.22
CA MET A 78 -13.61 -0.68 6.87
C MET A 78 -12.81 -1.45 5.82
N LEU A 79 -11.58 -1.84 6.12
CA LEU A 79 -10.73 -2.60 5.20
C LEU A 79 -11.41 -3.92 4.81
N PHE A 80 -11.94 -4.64 5.79
CA PHE A 80 -12.51 -5.97 5.59
C PHE A 80 -13.90 -5.98 4.92
N THR A 81 -14.45 -4.82 4.56
CA THR A 81 -15.60 -4.76 3.63
C THR A 81 -15.18 -4.84 2.16
N TYR A 82 -13.89 -4.64 1.85
CA TYR A 82 -13.37 -4.57 0.48
C TYR A 82 -12.41 -5.69 0.11
N ILE A 83 -11.86 -6.36 1.12
CA ILE A 83 -10.97 -7.51 0.98
C ILE A 83 -11.24 -8.46 2.14
N ASP A 84 -11.29 -9.75 1.86
CA ASP A 84 -11.44 -10.76 2.91
C ASP A 84 -10.27 -10.69 3.91
N GLU A 85 -10.54 -10.98 5.18
CA GLU A 85 -9.54 -10.86 6.24
C GLU A 85 -8.39 -11.85 6.07
N GLU A 86 -8.70 -13.13 5.80
CA GLU A 86 -7.67 -14.16 5.57
C GLU A 86 -6.87 -13.85 4.30
N GLU A 87 -7.56 -13.41 3.25
CA GLU A 87 -6.91 -12.98 2.01
C GLU A 87 -5.95 -11.80 2.25
N TYR A 88 -6.38 -10.79 3.01
CA TYR A 88 -5.55 -9.62 3.31
C TYR A 88 -4.29 -10.01 4.07
N TRP A 89 -4.42 -10.82 5.13
CA TRP A 89 -3.26 -11.22 5.94
C TRP A 89 -2.28 -12.08 5.15
N ARG A 90 -2.77 -13.01 4.30
CA ARG A 90 -1.93 -13.79 3.39
C ARG A 90 -1.16 -12.90 2.41
N LEU A 91 -1.81 -11.89 1.83
CA LEU A 91 -1.15 -10.96 0.89
C LEU A 91 -0.20 -9.99 1.62
N TYR A 92 -0.49 -9.64 2.87
CA TYR A 92 0.40 -8.85 3.72
C TYR A 92 1.68 -9.61 4.07
N GLU A 93 1.56 -10.90 4.40
CA GLU A 93 2.71 -11.78 4.61
C GLU A 93 3.54 -11.91 3.33
N ARG A 94 2.90 -12.17 2.19
CA ARG A 94 3.56 -12.24 0.88
C ARG A 94 4.32 -10.95 0.54
N MET A 95 3.75 -9.80 0.84
CA MET A 95 4.41 -8.50 0.69
C MET A 95 5.70 -8.44 1.53
N ASN A 96 5.64 -8.87 2.79
CA ASN A 96 6.81 -8.87 3.68
C ASN A 96 7.92 -9.81 3.18
N GLU A 97 7.57 -10.98 2.65
CA GLU A 97 8.52 -11.90 2.01
C GLU A 97 9.26 -11.23 0.83
N ILE A 98 8.53 -10.62 -0.10
CA ILE A 98 9.11 -9.95 -1.27
C ILE A 98 10.11 -8.86 -0.84
N VAL A 99 9.75 -8.08 0.18
CA VAL A 99 10.62 -7.03 0.72
C VAL A 99 11.84 -7.65 1.43
N ALA A 100 11.66 -8.68 2.24
CA ALA A 100 12.73 -9.35 2.96
C ALA A 100 13.75 -9.99 2.01
N ASP A 101 13.28 -10.71 0.98
CA ASP A 101 14.12 -11.34 -0.05
C ASP A 101 15.01 -10.31 -0.75
N HIS A 102 14.43 -9.17 -1.12
CA HIS A 102 15.19 -8.09 -1.75
C HIS A 102 16.28 -7.53 -0.83
N LEU A 103 15.97 -7.34 0.45
CA LEU A 103 16.96 -6.88 1.45
C LEU A 103 18.10 -7.88 1.62
N ILE A 104 17.80 -9.17 1.71
CA ILE A 104 18.80 -10.25 1.81
C ILE A 104 19.71 -10.26 0.58
N GLN A 105 19.14 -10.16 -0.62
CA GLN A 105 19.92 -10.12 -1.86
C GLN A 105 20.85 -8.91 -1.93
N ARG A 106 20.39 -7.72 -1.52
CA ARG A 106 21.21 -6.52 -1.48
C ARG A 106 22.37 -6.63 -0.50
N LEU A 107 22.13 -7.18 0.70
CA LEU A 107 23.18 -7.43 1.70
C LEU A 107 24.24 -8.41 1.18
N ARG A 108 23.82 -9.47 0.48
CA ARG A 108 24.74 -10.44 -0.15
C ARG A 108 25.62 -9.80 -1.23
N GLN A 109 25.07 -8.88 -2.02
CA GLN A 109 25.84 -8.15 -3.05
C GLN A 109 26.87 -7.21 -2.44
N GLN A 110 26.55 -6.55 -1.34
CA GLN A 110 27.48 -5.65 -0.63
C GLN A 110 28.66 -6.41 0.00
N ARG A 111 28.43 -7.62 0.53
CA ARG A 111 29.49 -8.47 1.11
C ARG A 111 30.44 -9.10 0.08
N ARG A 112 30.07 -9.10 -1.20
CA ARG A 112 30.88 -9.63 -2.31
C ARG A 112 31.71 -8.57 -3.03
N ARG A 113 31.58 -7.30 -2.62
CA ARG A 113 32.38 -6.16 -3.08
C ARG A 113 33.38 -5.80 -2.01
#